data_AF-A0A2V1K5T6-F1
#
_entry.id   AF-A0A2V1K5T6-F1
#
_cell.length_a   1.000
_cell.length_b   1.000
_cell.length_c   1.000
_cell.angle_alpha   90.00
_cell.angle_beta   90.00
_cell.angle_gamma   90.00
#
_symmetry.space_group_name_H-M   'P 1'
#
loop_
_entity.id
_entity.type
_entity.pdbx_description
1 polymer ?
#
loop_
_entity_poly.entity_id
_entity_poly.type
_entity_poly.pdbx_seq_one_letter_code
_entity_poly.pdbx_strand_id
1 'polypeptide(L)'
;MSNANAPKCPLRYGEPCTLCQPYVTGPEDCQTVALVMSDPELKAQWAKGYSAWARQRREERKKAHKAAEPTGAPASPPSQGLVTGMPASW
;
A
#
# COMPACT_ATOMS: atom_id res chain seq x y z
N MET A 1 12.89 -0.94 10.33
CA MET A 1 11.58 -0.55 10.89
C MET A 1 10.83 0.28 9.85
N SER A 2 9.81 -0.26 9.18
CA SER A 2 8.98 0.52 8.25
C SER A 2 7.94 1.29 9.04
N ASN A 3 8.06 2.62 9.09
CA ASN A 3 7.15 3.46 9.85
C ASN A 3 5.83 3.62 9.07
N ALA A 4 4.85 2.75 9.35
CA ALA A 4 3.53 2.76 8.71
C ALA A 4 2.77 4.09 8.92
N ASN A 5 3.20 4.90 9.89
CA ASN A 5 2.62 6.20 10.23
C ASN A 5 3.35 7.39 9.60
N ALA A 6 4.29 7.15 8.67
CA ALA A 6 5.01 8.23 8.01
C ALA A 6 4.03 9.11 7.20
N PRO A 7 4.10 10.45 7.31
CA PRO A 7 3.28 11.34 6.53
C PRO A 7 3.59 11.16 5.03
N LYS A 8 2.55 11.16 4.19
CA LYS A 8 2.68 11.01 2.73
C LYS A 8 2.89 12.37 2.08
N CYS A 9 3.77 12.42 1.07
CA CYS A 9 3.98 13.64 0.31
C CYS A 9 2.80 13.87 -0.66
N PRO A 10 2.09 15.01 -0.63
CA PRO A 10 1.00 15.28 -1.57
C PRO A 10 1.44 15.27 -3.03
N LEU A 11 2.68 15.67 -3.31
CA LEU A 11 3.22 15.76 -4.67
C LEU A 11 3.73 14.41 -5.20
N ARG A 12 4.12 13.48 -4.32
CA ARG A 12 4.55 12.11 -4.69
C ARG A 12 3.47 11.12 -4.30
N TYR A 13 2.58 10.82 -5.24
CA TYR A 13 1.37 10.06 -4.94
C TYR A 13 1.64 8.67 -4.35
N GLY A 14 1.20 8.47 -3.10
CA GLY A 14 1.32 7.19 -2.41
C GLY A 14 2.65 6.93 -1.71
N GLU A 15 3.64 7.81 -1.92
CA GLU A 15 4.97 7.69 -1.34
C GLU A 15 5.05 8.45 0.00
N PRO A 16 5.82 7.93 0.98
CA PRO A 16 6.12 8.68 2.19
C PRO A 16 6.94 9.93 1.86
N CYS A 17 6.88 10.93 2.73
CA CYS A 17 7.78 12.07 2.65
C CYS A 17 9.24 11.59 2.82
N THR A 18 10.13 12.06 1.94
CA THR A 18 11.56 11.74 1.96
C THR A 18 12.43 12.93 2.36
N LEU A 19 11.81 14.00 2.88
CA LEU A 19 12.49 15.23 3.32
C LEU A 19 13.47 15.78 2.27
N CYS A 20 13.03 15.85 1.02
CA CYS A 20 13.88 16.23 -0.12
C CYS A 20 14.25 17.72 -0.18
N GLN A 21 13.70 18.54 0.71
CA GLN A 21 14.02 19.96 0.82
C GLN A 21 14.70 20.22 2.17
N PRO A 22 15.69 21.12 2.22
CA PRO A 22 16.40 21.43 3.46
C PRO A 22 15.46 22.05 4.49
N TYR A 23 15.68 21.71 5.76
CA TYR A 23 14.94 22.22 6.93
C TYR A 23 13.44 21.86 6.99
N VAL A 24 12.97 20.95 6.13
CA VAL A 24 11.59 20.44 6.14
C VAL A 24 11.49 19.25 7.09
N THR A 25 10.43 19.20 7.89
CA THR A 25 10.10 18.11 8.82
C THR A 25 8.95 17.23 8.30
N GLY A 26 8.16 17.75 7.36
CA GLY A 26 7.03 17.03 6.77
C GLY A 26 6.37 17.76 5.59
N PRO A 27 5.23 17.27 5.09
CA PRO A 27 4.46 17.99 4.08
C PRO A 27 3.85 19.31 4.59
N GLU A 28 3.65 19.46 5.89
CA GLU A 28 3.05 20.64 6.54
C GLU A 28 3.92 21.91 6.48
N ASP A 29 5.25 21.76 6.50
CA ASP A 29 6.23 22.85 6.43
C ASP A 29 7.01 22.88 5.10
N CYS A 30 6.59 22.08 4.12
CA CYS A 30 7.22 22.03 2.80
C CYS A 30 6.76 23.20 1.91
N GLN A 31 7.69 24.10 1.57
CA GLN A 31 7.43 25.27 0.73
C GLN A 31 6.83 24.92 -0.64
N THR A 32 7.29 23.83 -1.28
CA THR A 32 6.76 23.40 -2.59
C THR A 32 5.31 22.93 -2.49
N VAL A 33 4.97 22.19 -1.43
CA VAL A 33 3.58 21.78 -1.17
C VAL A 33 2.71 23.01 -0.95
N ALA A 34 3.18 23.97 -0.15
CA ALA A 34 2.46 25.22 0.10
C ALA A 34 2.14 25.96 -1.21
N LEU A 35 3.14 26.16 -2.09
CA LEU A 35 2.98 26.85 -3.36
C LEU A 35 1.95 26.18 -4.28
N VAL A 36 2.05 24.86 -4.46
CA VAL A 36 1.12 24.11 -5.31
C VAL A 36 -0.31 24.14 -4.76
N MET A 37 -0.46 24.10 -3.44
CA MET A 37 -1.78 24.05 -2.79
C MET A 37 -2.43 25.43 -2.64
N SER A 38 -1.65 26.50 -2.65
CA SER A 38 -2.14 27.89 -2.60
C SER A 38 -2.54 28.42 -3.98
N ASP A 39 -1.86 28.00 -5.04
CA ASP A 39 -2.16 28.44 -6.40
C ASP A 39 -3.34 27.65 -7.00
N PRO A 40 -4.43 28.29 -7.43
CA PRO A 40 -5.61 27.59 -7.94
C PRO A 40 -5.36 26.75 -9.19
N GLU A 41 -4.50 27.21 -10.09
CA GLU A 41 -4.19 26.53 -11.34
C GLU A 41 -3.35 25.29 -11.06
N LEU A 42 -2.27 25.45 -10.29
CA LEU A 42 -1.41 24.32 -9.89
C LEU A 42 -2.19 23.29 -9.08
N LYS A 43 -3.05 23.74 -8.17
CA LYS A 43 -3.93 22.85 -7.39
C LYS A 43 -4.90 22.09 -8.28
N ALA A 44 -5.44 22.72 -9.31
CA ALA A 44 -6.32 22.05 -10.28
C ALA A 44 -5.55 21.00 -11.10
N GLN A 45 -4.32 21.31 -11.53
CA GLN A 45 -3.46 20.33 -12.22
C GLN A 45 -3.09 19.15 -11.30
N TRP A 46 -2.73 19.44 -10.05
CA TRP A 46 -2.49 18.43 -9.03
C TRP A 46 -3.73 17.55 -8.81
N ALA A 47 -4.92 18.14 -8.66
CA ALA A 47 -6.16 17.39 -8.45
C ALA A 47 -6.49 16.45 -9.62
N LYS A 48 -6.25 16.89 -10.87
CA LYS A 48 -6.37 16.03 -12.06
C LYS A 48 -5.43 14.83 -11.95
N GLY A 49 -4.14 15.07 -11.69
CA GLY A 49 -3.14 14.00 -11.52
C GLY A 49 -3.48 13.05 -10.38
N TYR A 50 -3.86 13.58 -9.22
CA TYR A 50 -4.26 12.82 -8.05
C TYR A 50 -5.47 11.92 -8.33
N SER A 51 -6.48 12.43 -9.06
CA SER A 51 -7.66 11.64 -9.44
C SER A 51 -7.29 10.48 -10.37
N ALA A 52 -6.38 10.68 -11.32
CA ALA A 52 -5.91 9.64 -12.23
C ALA A 52 -5.13 8.57 -11.48
N TRP A 53 -4.19 8.96 -10.61
CA TRP A 53 -3.46 8.04 -9.74
C TRP A 53 -4.39 7.22 -8.83
N ALA A 54 -5.39 7.88 -8.20
CA ALA A 54 -6.33 7.21 -7.31
C ALA A 54 -7.19 6.17 -8.06
N ARG A 55 -7.55 6.44 -9.32
CA ARG A 55 -8.24 5.47 -10.19
C ARG A 55 -7.37 4.26 -10.49
N GLN A 56 -6.13 4.48 -10.94
CA GLN A 56 -5.17 3.40 -11.22
C GLN A 56 -4.96 2.52 -9.99
N ARG A 57 -4.68 3.11 -8.83
CA ARG A 57 -4.46 2.36 -7.58
C ARG A 57 -5.69 1.55 -7.13
N ARG A 58 -6.91 2.04 -7.41
CA ARG A 58 -8.15 1.27 -7.14
C ARG A 58 -8.29 0.08 -8.09
N GLU A 59 -7.97 0.25 -9.36
CA GLU A 59 -8.00 -0.82 -10.36
C GLU A 59 -6.96 -1.90 -10.04
N GLU A 60 -5.74 -1.51 -9.70
CA GLU A 60 -4.67 -2.41 -9.24
C GLU A 60 -5.11 -3.20 -8.01
N ARG A 61 -5.69 -2.54 -6.99
CA ARG A 61 -6.21 -3.22 -5.80
C ARG A 61 -7.31 -4.22 -6.15
N LYS A 62 -8.24 -3.87 -7.06
CA LYS A 62 -9.29 -4.78 -7.53
C LYS A 62 -8.69 -5.99 -8.25
N LYS A 63 -7.70 -5.79 -9.12
CA LYS A 63 -6.98 -6.87 -9.82
C LYS A 63 -6.27 -7.78 -8.83
N ALA A 64 -5.57 -7.21 -7.85
CA ALA A 64 -4.90 -7.97 -6.80
C ALA A 64 -5.89 -8.80 -5.96
N HIS A 65 -7.04 -8.22 -5.59
CA HIS A 65 -8.09 -8.95 -4.88
C HIS A 65 -8.66 -10.10 -5.72
N LYS A 66 -8.98 -9.86 -7.00
CA LYS A 66 -9.46 -10.90 -7.92
C LYS A 66 -8.43 -12.01 -8.13
N ALA A 67 -7.14 -11.67 -8.20
CA ALA A 67 -6.06 -12.65 -8.32
C ALA A 67 -5.85 -13.46 -7.03
N ALA A 68 -6.16 -12.87 -5.88
CA ALA A 68 -6.13 -13.53 -4.58
C ALA A 68 -7.43 -14.27 -4.22
N GLU A 69 -8.48 -14.15 -5.05
CA GLU A 69 -9.68 -14.96 -4.94
C GLU A 69 -9.25 -16.41 -5.16
N PRO A 70 -9.40 -17.31 -4.16
CA PRO A 70 -8.96 -18.68 -4.31
C PRO A 70 -9.80 -19.31 -5.41
N THR A 71 -9.20 -19.50 -6.59
CA THR A 71 -9.77 -20.35 -7.64
C THR A 71 -10.11 -21.68 -6.99
N GLY A 72 -11.41 -21.95 -6.86
CA GLY A 72 -11.94 -23.10 -6.15
C GLY A 72 -11.25 -24.40 -6.56
N ALA A 73 -10.44 -24.93 -5.65
CA ALA A 73 -10.15 -26.34 -5.53
C ALA A 73 -10.42 -26.68 -4.05
N PRO A 74 -11.26 -27.67 -3.72
CA PRO A 74 -11.42 -28.05 -2.32
C PRO A 74 -10.06 -28.50 -1.80
N ALA A 75 -9.65 -27.89 -0.68
CA ALA A 75 -8.53 -28.38 0.11
C ALA A 75 -8.89 -29.79 0.60
N SER A 76 -8.46 -30.82 -0.14
CA SER A 76 -8.27 -32.14 0.46
C SER A 76 -7.09 -32.00 1.44
N PRO A 77 -7.30 -32.18 2.74
CA PRO A 77 -6.17 -32.25 3.66
C PRO A 77 -5.30 -33.46 3.28
N PRO A 78 -3.97 -33.38 3.39
CA PRO A 78 -3.16 -34.59 3.33
C PRO A 78 -3.66 -35.50 4.45
N SER A 79 -4.11 -36.70 4.09
CA SER A 79 -4.41 -37.77 5.02
C SER A 79 -3.16 -38.01 5.86
N GLN A 80 -3.15 -37.46 7.08
CA GLN A 80 -2.17 -37.82 8.08
C GLN A 80 -2.36 -39.31 8.32
N GLY A 81 -1.45 -40.10 7.76
CA GLY A 81 -1.37 -41.52 7.98
C GLY A 81 -1.27 -41.75 9.48
N LEU A 82 -2.35 -42.31 10.02
CA LEU A 82 -2.41 -42.84 11.37
C LEU A 82 -1.42 -44.00 11.44
N VAL A 83 -0.17 -43.72 11.79
CA VAL A 83 0.77 -44.74 12.24
C VAL A 83 0.40 -45.08 13.68
N THR A 84 -0.55 -46.00 13.83
CA THR A 84 -0.69 -46.80 15.05
C THR A 84 0.48 -47.77 15.08
N GLY A 85 1.41 -47.59 16.02
CA GLY A 85 2.58 -48.46 16.10
C GLY A 85 3.42 -48.26 17.35
N MET A 86 2.80 -48.25 18.53
CA MET A 86 3.50 -48.52 19.78
C MET A 86 3.26 -49.99 20.13
N PRO A 87 4.26 -50.88 20.09
CA PRO A 87 4.28 -52.02 20.98
C PRO A 87 5.17 -51.67 22.17
N ALA A 88 4.56 -51.81 23.35
CA ALA A 88 5.26 -51.90 24.62
C ALA A 88 6.37 -52.95 24.53
N SER A 89 7.50 -52.68 25.16
CA SER A 89 8.14 -53.55 26.16
C SER A 89 9.29 -52.77 26.81
N TRP A 90 9.53 -53.05 28.09
CA TRP A 90 10.74 -52.87 28.94
C TRP A 90 11.63 -51.63 28.78
#